data_AF-A0A0G1TQA4-F1
#
_entry.id   AF-A0A0G1TQA4-F1
#
_cell.length_a   1.000
_cell.length_b   1.000
_cell.length_c   1.000
_cell.angle_alpha   90.00
_cell.angle_beta   90.00
_cell.angle_gamma   90.00
#
_symmetry.space_group_name_H-M   'P 1'
#
loop_
_entity.id
_entity.type
_entity.pdbx_description
1 polymer ?
#
loop_
_entity_poly.entity_id
_entity_poly.type
_entity_poly.pdbx_seq_one_letter_code
_entity_poly.pdbx_strand_id
1 'polypeptide(L)'
;MKLKLIIGLGNPDKKYANSYHNVGFLFVDYLDKGIKSEVYMNESGKFVAKELKKAGAKPEELLLVHDDSDIGLGKYKLSFGRGAAGHHGVESAQAALKTKNFWRLRIGIRPIGPISPIGIIKPRKKAGEFVLKKISAEDKKILERVFEEVANGLKRD
;
A
#
# COMPACT_ATOMS: atom_id res chain seq x y z
N MET A 1 9.41 -15.04 6.50
CA MET A 1 8.38 -14.40 7.36
C MET A 1 7.13 -15.28 7.34
N LYS A 2 6.49 -15.64 8.47
CA LYS A 2 5.31 -16.52 8.41
C LYS A 2 4.01 -15.75 8.16
N LEU A 3 3.71 -15.45 6.91
CA LEU A 3 2.45 -14.80 6.51
C LEU A 3 1.33 -15.81 6.32
N LYS A 4 0.13 -15.46 6.80
CA LYS A 4 -1.12 -16.19 6.50
C LYS A 4 -2.12 -15.35 5.71
N LEU A 5 -2.05 -14.03 5.83
CA LEU A 5 -3.03 -13.13 5.22
C LEU A 5 -2.34 -11.94 4.56
N ILE A 6 -2.71 -11.66 3.32
CA ILE A 6 -2.28 -10.48 2.58
C ILE A 6 -3.53 -9.65 2.28
N ILE A 7 -3.52 -8.38 2.69
CA ILE A 7 -4.62 -7.44 2.40
C ILE A 7 -4.06 -6.24 1.66
N GLY A 8 -4.60 -5.96 0.48
CA GLY A 8 -4.35 -4.73 -0.26
C GLY A 8 -5.35 -3.66 0.13
N LEU A 9 -4.87 -2.48 0.50
CA LEU A 9 -5.70 -1.31 0.74
C LEU A 9 -5.98 -0.53 -0.55
N GLY A 10 -7.15 0.09 -0.60
CA GLY A 10 -7.65 0.89 -1.72
C GLY A 10 -9.10 1.27 -1.53
N ASN A 11 -9.58 2.24 -2.33
CA ASN A 11 -10.98 2.66 -2.32
C ASN A 11 -11.82 1.85 -3.34
N PRO A 12 -13.10 1.54 -3.05
CA PRO A 12 -13.93 0.67 -3.88
C PRO A 12 -14.45 1.32 -5.16
N ASP A 13 -14.59 2.65 -5.22
CA ASP A 13 -15.18 3.30 -6.39
C ASP A 13 -14.36 3.06 -7.65
N LYS A 14 -15.04 2.68 -8.75
CA LYS A 14 -14.40 2.42 -10.06
C LYS A 14 -13.54 3.58 -10.57
N LYS A 15 -13.87 4.83 -10.22
CA LYS A 15 -13.08 6.01 -10.57
C LYS A 15 -11.65 5.98 -9.99
N TYR A 16 -11.42 5.23 -8.91
CA TYR A 16 -10.13 5.09 -8.24
C TYR A 16 -9.38 3.81 -8.60
N ALA A 17 -9.95 2.92 -9.41
CA ALA A 17 -9.38 1.60 -9.70
C ALA A 17 -7.91 1.64 -10.15
N ASN A 18 -7.53 2.66 -10.92
CA ASN A 18 -6.16 2.87 -11.41
C ASN A 18 -5.49 4.10 -10.77
N SER A 19 -5.80 4.39 -9.51
CA SER A 19 -5.18 5.49 -8.76
C SER A 19 -4.00 5.01 -7.91
N TYR A 20 -3.08 5.91 -7.58
CA TYR A 20 -1.94 5.58 -6.70
C TYR A 20 -2.40 5.06 -5.34
N HIS A 21 -3.54 5.54 -4.83
CA HIS A 21 -4.10 5.08 -3.56
C HIS A 21 -4.65 3.65 -3.60
N ASN A 22 -4.88 3.11 -4.80
CA ASN A 22 -5.31 1.74 -5.02
C ASN A 22 -4.12 0.81 -5.35
N VAL A 23 -2.87 1.23 -5.16
CA VAL A 23 -1.70 0.39 -5.46
C VAL A 23 -1.69 -0.92 -4.66
N GLY A 24 -2.29 -0.93 -3.46
CA GLY A 24 -2.48 -2.16 -2.69
C GLY A 24 -3.39 -3.16 -3.39
N PHE A 25 -4.46 -2.69 -4.03
CA PHE A 25 -5.33 -3.53 -4.87
C PHE A 25 -4.58 -4.04 -6.09
N LEU A 26 -3.86 -3.15 -6.79
CA LEU A 26 -3.09 -3.51 -7.99
C LEU A 26 -2.03 -4.57 -7.69
N PHE A 27 -1.38 -4.51 -6.52
CA PHE A 27 -0.43 -5.52 -6.11
C PHE A 27 -1.10 -6.86 -5.80
N VAL A 28 -2.24 -6.87 -5.10
CA VAL A 28 -3.00 -8.10 -4.84
C VAL A 28 -3.47 -8.75 -6.15
N ASP A 29 -3.95 -7.94 -7.09
CA ASP A 29 -4.36 -8.40 -8.42
C ASP A 29 -3.16 -8.96 -9.21
N TYR A 30 -1.98 -8.32 -9.14
CA TYR A 30 -0.75 -8.83 -9.76
C TYR A 30 -0.27 -10.15 -9.14
N LEU A 31 -0.33 -10.25 -7.81
CA LEU A 31 0.15 -11.43 -7.09
C LEU A 31 -0.78 -12.64 -7.27
N ASP A 32 -2.01 -12.41 -7.73
CA ASP A 32 -3.10 -13.38 -7.77
C ASP A 32 -3.30 -14.08 -6.40
N LYS A 33 -3.09 -13.30 -5.33
CA LYS A 33 -3.13 -13.78 -3.95
C LYS A 33 -3.39 -12.64 -2.98
N GLY A 34 -4.28 -12.89 -2.02
CA GLY A 34 -4.67 -11.93 -1.00
C GLY A 34 -6.08 -11.40 -1.22
N ILE A 35 -6.45 -10.40 -0.44
CA ILE A 35 -7.81 -9.83 -0.43
C ILE A 35 -7.73 -8.31 -0.55
N LYS A 36 -8.65 -7.71 -1.31
CA LYS A 36 -8.80 -6.26 -1.42
C LYS A 36 -9.78 -5.78 -0.36
N SER A 37 -9.47 -4.68 0.33
CA SER A 37 -10.31 -4.18 1.40
C SER A 37 -11.69 -3.70 0.96
N GLU A 38 -11.89 -3.36 -0.32
CA GLU A 38 -13.15 -2.90 -0.95
C GLU A 38 -14.07 -2.03 -0.06
N VAL A 39 -13.47 -1.22 0.82
CA VAL A 39 -14.12 -0.28 1.73
C VAL A 39 -13.34 1.03 1.71
N TYR A 40 -13.94 2.11 2.17
CA TYR A 40 -13.23 3.37 2.27
C TYR A 40 -12.05 3.28 3.26
N MET A 41 -11.02 4.08 3.00
CA MET A 41 -9.76 3.99 3.70
C MET A 41 -9.90 4.07 5.24
N ASN A 42 -10.74 4.96 5.75
CA ASN A 42 -11.06 5.10 7.17
C ASN A 42 -11.82 3.89 7.78
N GLU A 43 -12.45 3.05 6.97
CA GLU A 43 -13.19 1.86 7.39
C GLU A 43 -12.37 0.57 7.30
N SER A 44 -11.16 0.64 6.74
CA SER A 44 -10.28 -0.51 6.48
C SER A 44 -10.01 -1.34 7.73
N GLY A 45 -9.95 -0.74 8.92
CA GLY A 45 -9.66 -1.47 10.16
C GLY A 45 -10.70 -2.51 10.54
N LYS A 46 -12.00 -2.18 10.37
CA LYS A 46 -13.08 -3.15 10.63
C LYS A 46 -12.98 -4.34 9.68
N PHE A 47 -12.68 -4.07 8.41
CA PHE A 47 -12.46 -5.09 7.40
C PHE A 47 -11.27 -5.99 7.77
N VAL A 48 -10.10 -5.39 8.05
CA VAL A 48 -8.87 -6.13 8.39
C VAL A 48 -9.08 -7.03 9.61
N ALA A 49 -9.72 -6.53 10.66
CA ALA A 49 -10.01 -7.31 11.87
C ALA A 49 -10.94 -8.50 11.58
N LYS A 50 -11.96 -8.31 10.74
CA LYS A 50 -12.90 -9.36 10.31
C LYS A 50 -12.18 -10.46 9.53
N GLU A 51 -11.35 -10.09 8.56
CA GLU A 51 -10.65 -11.07 7.71
C GLU A 51 -9.55 -11.82 8.47
N LEU A 52 -8.84 -11.16 9.41
CA LEU A 52 -7.92 -11.83 10.33
C LEU A 52 -8.62 -12.92 11.16
N LYS A 53 -9.79 -12.60 11.73
CA LYS A 53 -10.58 -13.55 12.51
C LYS A 53 -11.02 -14.74 11.67
N LYS A 54 -11.52 -14.50 10.45
CA LYS A 54 -11.92 -15.56 9.51
C LYS A 54 -10.75 -16.47 9.13
N ALA A 55 -9.56 -15.90 8.92
CA ALA A 55 -8.37 -16.64 8.56
C ALA A 55 -7.72 -17.39 9.74
N GLY A 56 -8.18 -17.20 10.97
CA GLY A 56 -7.51 -17.74 12.17
C GLY A 56 -6.05 -17.25 12.29
N ALA A 57 -5.79 -16.04 11.81
CA ALA A 57 -4.45 -15.45 11.75
C ALA A 57 -4.25 -14.43 12.86
N LYS A 58 -3.00 -14.30 13.32
CA LYS A 58 -2.58 -13.24 14.24
C LYS A 58 -2.17 -11.98 13.48
N PRO A 59 -2.20 -10.78 14.09
CA PRO A 59 -1.69 -9.56 13.45
C PRO A 59 -0.26 -9.71 12.90
N GLU A 60 0.61 -10.45 13.56
CA GLU A 60 1.99 -10.67 13.12
C GLU A 60 2.09 -11.52 11.85
N GLU A 61 1.03 -12.23 11.49
CA GLU A 61 0.90 -13.07 10.29
C GLU A 61 0.20 -12.31 9.13
N LEU A 62 -0.13 -11.03 9.32
CA LEU A 62 -0.72 -10.13 8.30
C LEU A 62 0.36 -9.33 7.57
N LEU A 63 0.25 -9.30 6.24
CA LEU A 63 0.88 -8.29 5.39
C LEU A 63 -0.18 -7.31 4.86
N LEU A 64 -0.12 -6.06 5.32
CA LEU A 64 -0.98 -4.99 4.85
C LEU A 64 -0.26 -4.17 3.77
N VAL A 65 -0.75 -4.22 2.54
CA VAL A 65 -0.16 -3.57 1.38
C VAL A 65 -0.84 -2.24 1.12
N HIS A 66 -0.07 -1.16 1.00
CA HIS A 66 -0.63 0.18 0.80
C HIS A 66 0.36 1.13 0.10
N ASP A 67 -0.14 2.26 -0.39
CA ASP A 67 0.68 3.32 -0.95
C ASP A 67 1.42 4.11 0.14
N ASP A 68 2.58 4.64 -0.21
CA ASP A 68 3.36 5.46 0.68
C ASP A 68 3.93 6.68 -0.03
N SER A 69 3.39 7.84 0.36
CA SER A 69 3.80 9.11 -0.23
C SER A 69 5.18 9.57 0.23
N ASP A 70 5.79 9.00 1.28
CA ASP A 70 7.15 9.37 1.68
C ASP A 70 8.22 8.60 0.89
N ILE A 71 7.82 7.58 0.15
CA ILE A 71 8.71 6.73 -0.64
C ILE A 71 8.56 7.10 -2.13
N GLY A 72 9.72 7.26 -2.80
CA GLY A 72 9.81 7.49 -4.25
C GLY A 72 9.15 6.39 -5.06
N LEU A 73 8.48 6.74 -6.15
CA LEU A 73 7.98 5.78 -7.13
C LEU A 73 9.09 4.82 -7.58
N GLY A 74 8.77 3.52 -7.70
CA GLY A 74 9.76 2.49 -8.04
C GLY A 74 10.58 1.98 -6.85
N LYS A 75 10.24 2.41 -5.63
CA LYS A 75 10.83 1.88 -4.39
C LYS A 75 9.73 1.33 -3.49
N TYR A 76 10.09 0.40 -2.62
CA TYR A 76 9.20 -0.11 -1.59
C TYR A 76 9.95 -0.31 -0.28
N LYS A 77 9.21 -0.49 0.81
CA LYS A 77 9.75 -0.90 2.10
C LYS A 77 8.83 -1.90 2.78
N LEU A 78 9.42 -2.95 3.35
CA LEU A 78 8.76 -3.77 4.36
C LEU A 78 8.96 -3.14 5.74
N SER A 79 7.90 -3.05 6.54
CA SER A 79 7.99 -2.54 7.91
C SER A 79 7.11 -3.33 8.86
N PHE A 80 7.58 -3.53 10.09
CA PHE A 80 6.85 -4.21 11.16
C PHE A 80 6.77 -3.31 12.39
N GLY A 81 5.63 -3.26 13.07
CA GLY A 81 5.52 -2.59 14.37
C GLY A 81 5.60 -1.05 14.32
N ARG A 82 5.45 -0.42 13.14
CA ARG A 82 5.67 1.03 12.96
C ARG A 82 4.35 1.81 12.85
N GLY A 83 4.38 3.10 13.21
CA GLY A 83 3.23 4.00 13.11
C GLY A 83 2.74 4.23 11.68
N ALA A 84 1.49 4.72 11.55
CA ALA A 84 0.80 4.88 10.28
C ALA A 84 1.35 5.97 9.36
N ALA A 85 2.11 6.94 9.89
CA ALA A 85 2.66 8.07 9.14
C ALA A 85 1.61 8.85 8.32
N GLY A 86 0.41 9.05 8.89
CA GLY A 86 -0.69 9.78 8.25
C GLY A 86 -1.51 8.97 7.24
N HIS A 87 -1.25 7.68 7.07
CA HIS A 87 -2.05 6.82 6.18
C HIS A 87 -3.32 6.33 6.89
N HIS A 88 -4.48 6.90 6.56
CA HIS A 88 -5.76 6.63 7.22
C HIS A 88 -6.17 5.16 7.29
N GLY A 89 -5.83 4.34 6.29
CA GLY A 89 -6.16 2.92 6.31
C GLY A 89 -5.32 2.13 7.30
N VAL A 90 -4.08 2.57 7.52
CA VAL A 90 -3.21 1.97 8.52
C VAL A 90 -3.61 2.47 9.91
N GLU A 91 -3.97 3.75 10.05
CA GLU A 91 -4.53 4.29 11.30
C GLU A 91 -5.78 3.50 11.73
N SER A 92 -6.69 3.29 10.79
CA SER A 92 -7.91 2.50 10.99
C SER A 92 -7.58 1.06 11.40
N ALA A 93 -6.64 0.39 10.71
CA ALA A 93 -6.19 -0.96 11.06
C ALA A 93 -5.54 -1.03 12.45
N GLN A 94 -4.65 -0.10 12.80
CA GLN A 94 -4.01 -0.05 14.11
C GLN A 94 -5.02 0.14 15.23
N ALA A 95 -6.01 1.00 15.02
CA ALA A 95 -7.09 1.24 15.98
C ALA A 95 -7.95 -0.02 16.18
N ALA A 96 -8.37 -0.67 15.09
CA ALA A 96 -9.23 -1.85 15.15
C ALA A 96 -8.53 -3.08 15.76
N LEU A 97 -7.25 -3.28 15.42
CA LEU A 97 -6.46 -4.41 15.92
C LEU A 97 -5.87 -4.16 17.32
N LYS A 98 -5.91 -2.91 17.82
CA LYS A 98 -5.29 -2.49 19.07
C LYS A 98 -3.79 -2.83 19.15
N THR A 99 -3.11 -2.87 18.01
CA THR A 99 -1.68 -3.16 17.91
C THR A 99 -1.09 -2.55 16.65
N LYS A 100 0.24 -2.39 16.65
CA LYS A 100 1.04 -2.02 15.47
C LYS A 100 1.82 -3.21 14.90
N ASN A 101 1.75 -4.37 15.57
CA ASN A 101 2.58 -5.55 15.30
C ASN A 101 2.04 -6.36 14.12
N PHE A 102 2.07 -5.77 12.94
CA PHE A 102 1.78 -6.42 11.68
C PHE A 102 2.75 -5.93 10.61
N TRP A 103 2.95 -6.73 9.57
CA TRP A 103 3.79 -6.35 8.46
C TRP A 103 3.05 -5.39 7.54
N ARG A 104 3.79 -4.42 6.99
CA ARG A 104 3.31 -3.55 5.93
C ARG A 104 4.26 -3.57 4.75
N LEU A 105 3.70 -3.76 3.57
CA LEU A 105 4.37 -3.47 2.31
C LEU A 105 4.00 -2.06 1.89
N ARG A 106 4.97 -1.16 2.01
CA ARG A 106 4.83 0.26 1.69
C ARG A 106 5.34 0.50 0.29
N ILE A 107 4.43 0.69 -0.67
CA ILE A 107 4.79 0.90 -2.08
C ILE A 107 4.91 2.40 -2.33
N GLY A 108 6.09 2.85 -2.79
CA GLY A 108 6.34 4.25 -3.05
C GLY A 108 5.55 4.77 -4.23
N ILE A 109 4.87 5.89 -4.01
CA ILE A 109 4.06 6.57 -5.03
C ILE A 109 4.47 8.02 -5.24
N ARG A 110 5.48 8.51 -4.52
CA ARG A 110 5.94 9.90 -4.69
C ARG A 110 6.48 10.05 -6.12
N PRO A 111 5.88 10.93 -6.95
CA PRO A 111 6.37 11.13 -8.31
C PRO A 111 7.82 11.57 -8.28
N ILE A 112 8.64 10.96 -9.14
CA ILE A 112 9.99 11.44 -9.41
C ILE A 112 9.81 12.60 -10.38
N GLY A 113 9.72 13.82 -9.86
CA GLY A 113 9.67 15.00 -10.73
C GLY A 113 10.98 15.15 -11.51
N PRO A 114 10.97 15.79 -12.69
CA PRO A 114 12.21 16.30 -13.24
C PRO A 114 12.81 17.23 -12.18
N ILE A 115 14.06 16.96 -11.78
CA ILE A 115 14.91 17.99 -11.18
C ILE A 115 14.82 19.18 -12.15
N SER A 116 14.51 20.39 -11.68
CA SER A 116 14.51 21.51 -12.62
C SER A 116 15.89 21.53 -13.30
N PRO A 117 15.98 21.86 -14.60
CA PRO A 117 17.28 21.95 -15.30
C PRO A 117 18.31 22.86 -14.59
N ILE A 118 17.83 23.68 -13.65
CA ILE A 118 18.53 24.70 -12.90
C ILE A 118 18.75 24.27 -11.42
N GLY A 119 18.51 23.01 -11.07
CA GLY A 119 18.70 22.49 -9.70
C GLY A 119 17.65 22.95 -8.69
N ILE A 120 16.56 23.62 -9.12
CA ILE A 120 15.49 24.06 -8.22
C ILE A 120 14.66 22.85 -7.81
N ILE A 121 14.71 22.52 -6.51
CA ILE A 121 13.84 21.53 -5.90
C ILE A 121 12.42 22.08 -5.93
N LYS A 122 11.54 21.51 -6.77
CA LYS A 122 10.11 21.84 -6.72
C LYS A 122 9.56 21.55 -5.31
N PRO A 123 8.71 22.41 -4.74
CA PRO A 123 8.11 22.15 -3.44
C PRO A 123 7.36 20.81 -3.47
N ARG A 124 7.51 20.04 -2.39
CA ARG A 124 6.81 18.75 -2.25
C ARG A 124 5.29 18.99 -2.30
N LYS A 125 4.63 18.45 -3.32
CA LYS A 125 3.16 18.41 -3.39
C LYS A 125 2.59 17.65 -2.20
N LYS A 126 1.45 18.08 -1.66
CA LYS A 126 0.78 17.31 -0.59
C LYS A 126 0.30 15.98 -1.15
N ALA A 127 0.35 14.92 -0.33
CA ALA A 127 -0.07 13.57 -0.74
C ALA A 127 -1.48 13.56 -1.36
N GLY A 128 -2.43 14.24 -0.71
CA GLY A 128 -3.82 14.35 -1.16
C GLY A 128 -3.99 14.91 -2.57
N GLU A 129 -3.03 15.67 -3.11
CA GLU A 129 -3.12 16.24 -4.46
C GLU A 129 -2.82 15.23 -5.59
N PHE A 130 -2.27 14.06 -5.27
CA PHE A 130 -1.88 13.08 -6.30
C PHE A 130 -2.26 11.63 -6.00
N VAL A 131 -2.50 11.25 -4.74
CA VAL A 131 -2.85 9.85 -4.39
C VAL A 131 -4.09 9.35 -5.16
N LEU A 132 -5.08 10.21 -5.41
CA LEU A 132 -6.30 9.86 -6.15
C LEU A 132 -6.18 10.01 -7.68
N LYS A 133 -5.05 10.49 -8.19
CA LYS A 133 -4.85 10.64 -9.64
C LYS A 133 -4.64 9.27 -10.30
N LYS A 134 -5.05 9.18 -11.57
CA LYS A 134 -4.79 8.01 -12.40
C LYS A 134 -3.29 7.83 -12.60
N ILE A 135 -2.84 6.58 -12.49
CA ILE A 135 -1.47 6.16 -12.78
C ILE A 135 -1.25 6.22 -14.29
N SER A 136 -0.14 6.83 -14.73
CA SER A 136 0.25 6.85 -16.14
C SER A 136 0.76 5.48 -16.62
N ALA A 137 0.87 5.28 -17.93
CA ALA A 137 1.41 4.03 -18.46
C ALA A 137 2.88 3.81 -18.04
N GLU A 138 3.66 4.88 -17.94
CA GLU A 138 5.06 4.87 -17.51
C GLU A 138 5.17 4.49 -16.04
N ASP A 139 4.35 5.11 -15.19
CA ASP A 139 4.34 4.82 -13.76
C ASP A 139 3.85 3.41 -13.47
N LYS A 140 2.88 2.92 -14.27
CA LYS A 140 2.42 1.53 -14.18
C LYS A 140 3.56 0.54 -14.44
N LYS A 141 4.38 0.75 -15.47
CA LYS A 141 5.57 -0.08 -15.74
C LYS A 141 6.60 -0.02 -14.60
N ILE A 142 6.74 1.13 -13.94
CA ILE A 142 7.62 1.24 -12.76
C ILE A 142 7.07 0.42 -11.59
N LEU A 143 5.75 0.50 -11.35
CA LEU A 143 5.09 -0.27 -10.28
C LEU A 143 5.11 -1.77 -10.54
N GLU A 144 4.89 -2.21 -11.78
CA GLU A 144 4.94 -3.64 -12.14
C GLU A 144 6.31 -4.26 -11.82
N ARG A 145 7.42 -3.53 -12.05
CA ARG A 145 8.76 -3.97 -11.63
C ARG A 145 8.89 -4.12 -10.12
N VAL A 146 8.30 -3.19 -9.35
CA VAL A 146 8.25 -3.30 -7.88
C VAL A 146 7.43 -4.53 -7.46
N PHE A 147 6.30 -4.78 -8.12
CA PHE A 147 5.44 -5.91 -7.81
C PHE A 147 6.15 -7.23 -8.07
N GLU A 148 6.86 -7.34 -9.19
CA GLU A 148 7.68 -8.50 -9.53
C GLU A 148 8.78 -8.76 -8.50
N GLU A 149 9.55 -7.74 -8.13
CA GLU A 149 10.63 -7.84 -7.14
C GLU A 149 10.08 -8.32 -5.79
N VAL A 150 8.99 -7.72 -5.32
CA VAL A 150 8.36 -8.09 -4.05
C VAL A 150 7.78 -9.50 -4.11
N ALA A 151 7.08 -9.87 -5.19
CA ALA A 151 6.49 -11.20 -5.35
C ALA A 151 7.57 -12.29 -5.33
N ASN A 152 8.73 -12.04 -5.96
CA ASN A 152 9.88 -12.94 -5.92
C ASN A 152 10.48 -13.04 -4.51
N GLY A 153 10.52 -11.93 -3.75
CA GLY A 153 10.93 -11.93 -2.34
C GLY A 153 10.00 -12.76 -1.45
N LEU A 154 8.67 -12.61 -1.61
CA LEU A 154 7.68 -13.33 -0.81
C LEU A 154 7.65 -14.85 -1.06
N LYS A 155 8.11 -15.32 -2.23
CA LYS A 155 8.18 -16.76 -2.55
C LYS A 155 9.38 -17.47 -1.89
N ARG A 156 10.41 -16.73 -1.49
CA ARG A 156 11.65 -17.27 -0.91
C ARG A 156 11.60 -17.43 0.60
N ASP A 157 10.53 -16.96 1.23
CA ASP A 157 10.33 -16.79 2.67
C ASP A 157 9.30 -17.77 3.26
#